data_AF-A0A2C9DDG8-F1
#
_entry.id   AF-A0A2C9DDG8-F1
#
_cell.length_a   1.000
_cell.length_b   1.000
_cell.length_c   1.000
_cell.angle_alpha   90.00
_cell.angle_beta   90.00
_cell.angle_gamma   90.00
#
_symmetry.space_group_name_H-M   'P 1'
#
loop_
_entity.id
_entity.type
_entity.pdbx_description
1 polymer ?
#
loop_
_entity_poly.entity_id
_entity_poly.type
_entity_poly.pdbx_seq_one_letter_code
_entity_poly.pdbx_strand_id
1 'polypeptide(L)' 'MNALTFGDLSARAMRLAILCRSCGRLRYVRSTYPETAVVSDLAKTMQCVRCRSEDVELIGMERDRKSGFWPAEAG' A
#
# COMPACT_ATOMS: atom_id res chain seq x y z
N MET A 1 13.71 14.78 -1.04
CA MET A 1 13.23 13.38 -1.04
C MET A 1 12.10 13.30 -2.05
N ASN A 2 12.25 12.56 -3.16
CA ASN A 2 11.17 12.42 -4.13
C ASN A 2 10.04 11.61 -3.50
N ALA A 3 8.82 12.14 -3.58
CA ALA A 3 7.65 11.45 -3.07
C ALA A 3 7.33 10.23 -3.96
N LEU A 4 7.07 9.07 -3.36
CA LEU A 4 6.73 7.86 -4.10
C LEU A 4 5.35 8.02 -4.73
N THR A 5 5.27 7.87 -6.05
CA THR A 5 4.02 7.96 -6.81
C THR A 5 3.43 6.59 -7.14
N PHE A 6 2.17 6.56 -7.55
CA PHE A 6 1.55 5.34 -8.07
C PHE A 6 2.18 4.86 -9.38
N GLY A 7 2.69 5.79 -10.20
CA GLY A 7 3.48 5.49 -11.39
C GLY A 7 4.77 4.74 -11.04
N ASP A 8 5.48 5.18 -10.00
CA ASP A 8 6.69 4.48 -9.51
C ASP A 8 6.38 3.05 -9.06
N LEU A 9 5.26 2.84 -8.35
CA LEU A 9 4.83 1.51 -7.93
C LEU A 9 4.52 0.62 -9.13
N SER A 10 3.81 1.16 -10.12
CA SER A 10 3.42 0.43 -11.33
C SER A 10 4.65 0.06 -12.18
N ALA A 11 5.58 0.99 -12.37
CA ALA A 11 6.84 0.76 -13.08
C ALA A 11 7.70 -0.33 -12.42
N ARG A 12 7.59 -0.48 -11.08
CA ARG A 12 8.29 -1.51 -10.30
C ARG A 12 7.48 -2.80 -10.13
N ALA A 13 6.32 -2.92 -10.78
CA ALA A 13 5.38 -4.02 -10.61
C ALA A 13 5.07 -4.32 -9.12
N MET A 14 4.99 -3.29 -8.28
CA MET A 14 4.62 -3.37 -6.87
C MET A 14 3.10 -3.31 -6.70
N ARG A 15 2.58 -3.88 -5.62
CA ARG A 15 1.19 -3.69 -5.19
C ARG A 15 1.12 -2.68 -4.07
N LEU A 16 0.10 -1.83 -4.10
CA LEU A 16 -0.19 -0.93 -2.99
C LEU A 16 -0.88 -1.72 -1.85
N ALA A 17 -0.39 -1.58 -0.63
CA ALA A 17 -1.03 -2.10 0.56
C ALA A 17 -1.25 -0.99 1.59
N ILE A 18 -2.29 -1.15 2.40
CA ILE A 18 -2.58 -0.33 3.57
C ILE A 18 -2.23 -1.12 4.83
N LEU A 19 -1.41 -0.54 5.69
CA LEU A 19 -1.06 -1.04 7.01
C LEU A 19 -1.65 -0.10 8.06
N CYS A 20 -2.55 -0.61 8.89
CA CYS A 20 -3.02 0.13 10.05
C CYS A 20 -2.05 -0.04 11.21
N ARG A 21 -1.48 1.06 11.70
CA ARG A 21 -0.53 1.07 12.81
C ARG A 21 -1.22 0.81 14.15
N SER A 22 -2.50 1.12 14.27
CA SER A 22 -3.26 0.90 15.52
C SER A 22 -3.71 -0.55 15.75
N CYS A 23 -4.05 -1.30 14.69
CA CYS A 23 -4.54 -2.69 14.84
C CYS A 23 -3.71 -3.74 14.08
N GLY A 24 -2.60 -3.33 13.46
CA GLY A 24 -1.70 -4.20 12.69
C GLY A 24 -2.29 -4.75 11.39
N ARG A 25 -3.49 -4.32 10.99
CA ARG A 25 -4.15 -4.86 9.80
C ARG A 25 -3.43 -4.41 8.54
N LEU A 26 -2.92 -5.39 7.79
CA LEU A 26 -2.38 -5.22 6.43
C LEU A 26 -3.40 -5.69 5.39
N ARG A 27 -3.61 -4.93 4.30
CA ARG A 27 -4.46 -5.34 3.18
C ARG A 27 -3.99 -4.72 1.87
N TYR A 28 -4.09 -5.43 0.76
CA TYR A 28 -3.93 -4.83 -0.56
C TYR A 28 -5.06 -3.85 -0.89
N VAL A 29 -4.69 -2.71 -1.44
CA VAL A 29 -5.61 -1.71 -1.98
C VAL A 29 -5.93 -2.10 -3.43
N ARG A 30 -7.21 -2.24 -3.76
CA ARG A 30 -7.67 -2.68 -5.10
C ARG A 30 -8.20 -1.51 -5.96
N SER A 31 -7.77 -0.30 -5.67
CA SER A 31 -8.23 0.91 -6.37
C SER A 31 -7.21 1.34 -7.43
N THR A 32 -7.72 1.89 -8.53
CA THR A 32 -6.90 2.54 -9.56
C THR A 32 -6.65 3.98 -9.15
N TYR A 33 -5.40 4.42 -9.24
CA TYR A 33 -5.00 5.81 -8.96
C TYR A 33 -4.29 6.41 -10.18
N PRO A 34 -4.34 7.75 -10.36
CA PRO A 34 -3.50 8.42 -11.34
C PRO A 34 -2.01 8.13 -11.10
N GLU A 35 -1.20 7.99 -12.15
CA GLU A 35 0.24 7.73 -12.00
C GLU A 35 0.96 8.82 -11.20
N THR A 36 0.50 10.06 -11.30
CA THR A 36 1.03 11.21 -10.56
C THR A 36 0.57 11.26 -9.10
N ALA A 37 -0.33 10.37 -8.68
CA ALA A 37 -0.83 10.35 -7.31
C ALA A 37 0.28 9.95 -6.34
N VAL A 38 0.49 10.77 -5.32
CA VAL A 38 1.50 10.55 -4.28
C VAL A 38 0.96 9.60 -3.22
N VAL A 39 1.69 8.52 -2.93
CA VAL A 39 1.28 7.46 -2.01
C VAL A 39 1.00 8.01 -0.61
N SER A 40 1.83 8.93 -0.10
CA SER A 40 1.64 9.51 1.23
C SER A 40 0.40 10.40 1.34
N ASP A 41 -0.01 11.05 0.25
CA ASP A 41 -1.22 11.88 0.26
C ASP A 41 -2.49 11.05 0.21
N LEU A 42 -2.45 9.91 -0.49
CA LEU A 42 -3.54 8.94 -0.46
C LEU A 42 -3.78 8.41 0.96
N ALA A 43 -2.72 8.15 1.73
CA ALA A 43 -2.84 7.61 3.10
C ALA A 43 -3.67 8.52 4.01
N LYS A 44 -3.53 9.85 3.86
CA LYS A 44 -4.26 10.86 4.66
C LYS A 44 -5.78 10.84 4.44
N THR A 45 -6.23 10.26 3.33
CA THR A 45 -7.66 10.16 2.98
C THR A 45 -8.27 8.81 3.38
N MET A 46 -7.48 7.93 4.00
CA MET A 46 -7.87 6.56 4.31
C MET A 46 -8.04 6.33 5.81
N GLN A 47 -8.86 5.33 6.12
CA GLN A 47 -9.05 4.83 7.47
C GLN A 47 -9.04 3.30 7.45
N CYS A 48 -8.65 2.70 8.56
CA CYS A 48 -8.70 1.26 8.72
C CYS A 48 -10.16 0.77 8.70
N VAL A 49 -10.52 -0.10 7.76
CA VAL A 49 -11.87 -0.68 7.70
C VAL A 49 -12.26 -1.49 8.94
N ARG A 50 -11.27 -1.98 9.72
CA ARG A 50 -11.50 -2.77 10.93
C ARG A 50 -11.71 -1.91 12.17
N CYS A 51 -10.77 -1.00 12.46
CA CYS A 51 -10.77 -0.23 13.70
C CYS A 51 -11.11 1.26 13.52
N ARG A 52 -11.37 1.70 12.28
CA ARG A 52 -11.66 3.10 11.91
C ARG A 52 -10.54 4.11 12.19
N SER A 53 -9.39 3.67 12.68
CA SER A 53 -8.23 4.55 12.88
C SER A 53 -7.76 5.16 11.55
N GLU A 54 -7.43 6.45 11.61
CA GLU A 54 -6.76 7.22 10.53
C GLU A 54 -5.24 7.03 10.55
N ASP A 55 -4.71 6.36 11.58
CA ASP A 55 -3.29 5.99 11.70
C ASP A 55 -3.00 4.77 10.81
N VAL A 56 -2.97 5.07 9.50
CA VAL A 56 -2.72 4.12 8.42
C VAL A 56 -1.56 4.59 7.55
N GLU A 57 -0.76 3.63 7.13
CA GLU A 57 0.36 3.82 6.22
C GLU A 57 0.04 3.11 4.90
N LEU A 58 0.39 3.75 3.78
CA LEU A 58 0.37 3.11 2.48
C LEU A 58 1.79 2.71 2.09
N ILE A 59 1.98 1.44 1.78
CA ILE A 59 3.27 0.86 1.45
C ILE A 59 3.22 0.16 0.08
N GLY A 60 4.30 0.31 -0.67
CA GLY A 60 4.56 -0.50 -1.87
C GLY A 60 5.07 -1.87 -1.46
N MET A 61 4.36 -2.91 -1.84
CA MET A 61 4.75 -4.30 -1.60
C MET A 61 5.37 -4.85 -2.88
N GLU A 62 6.60 -5.35 -2.80
CA GLU A 62 7.20 -6.17 -3.85
C GLU A 62 6.68 -7.62 -3.74
N ARG A 63 6.72 -8.35 -4.86
CA ARG A 63 6.68 -9.81 -4.78
C ARG A 63 7.94 -10.31 -4.09
N ASP A 64 7.82 -11.35 -3.29
CA ASP A 64 9.00 -12.07 -2.83
C ASP A 64 9.73 -12.65 -4.06
N ARG A 65 10.99 -12.28 -4.24
CA ARG A 65 11.81 -12.72 -5.37
C ARG A 65 12.13 -14.20 -5.33
N LYS A 66 12.09 -14.83 -4.15
CA LYS A 66 12.38 -16.26 -3.99
C LYS A 66 11.16 -17.13 -4.30
N SER A 67 10.00 -16.73 -3.79
CA SER A 67 8.78 -17.54 -3.87
C SER A 67 7.81 -17.10 -4.99
N GLY A 68 7.96 -15.87 -5.50
CA GLY A 68 7.06 -15.28 -6.50
C GLY A 68 5.69 -14.85 -5.96
N PHE A 69 5.42 -15.14 -4.68
CA PHE A 69 4.19 -14.81 -3.99
C PHE A 69 4.21 -13.37 -3.46
N TRP A 70 3.02 -12.81 -3.30
CA TRP A 70 2.85 -11.53 -2.63
C TRP A 70 2.90 -11.73 -1.11
N PRO A 71 3.62 -10.90 -0.32
CA PRO A 71 3.86 -11.20 1.09
C PRO A 71 2.60 -11.31 1.98
N ALA A 72 1.47 -10.73 1.59
CA ALA A 72 0.19 -10.87 2.31
C ALA A 72 -0.70 -11.99 1.74
N GLU A 73 -0.21 -12.79 0.79
CA GLU A 73 -0.82 -14.04 0.31
C GLU A 73 -0.10 -15.28 0.86
N ALA A 74 1.10 -15.13 1.46
CA ALA A 74 1.76 -16.16 2.24
C ALA A 74 1.19 -16.15 3.67
N GLY A 75 0.02 -16.74 3.85
CA GLY A 75 -0.54 -17.04 5.17
C GLY A 75 0.32 -18.02 5.94
#